data_AF-A0AB34AEP2-F1
#
_entry.id   AF-A0AB34AEP2-F1
#
_cell.length_a   1.000
_cell.length_b   1.000
_cell.length_c   1.000
_cell.angle_alpha   90.00
_cell.angle_beta   90.00
_cell.angle_gamma   90.00
#
_symmetry.space_group_name_H-M   'P 1'
#
loop_
_entity.id
_entity.type
_entity.pdbx_description
1 polymer ?
#
loop_
_entity_poly.entity_id
_entity_poly.type
_entity_poly.pdbx_seq_one_letter_code
_entity_poly.pdbx_strand_id
1 'polypeptide(L)'
;MKVKYIDKRHWRRIIDREYTEVKVNNNKFKGIIGLVTMKKVREPLEVSVVGQNIVVADDNYQWLQILPEKKRYSITVMLDDNGNPLEYYFDINIKNVTQKGNARTIDLCLDVLALPNGEYELVDEDDLLRALNQGQITKKQYHEAYIIAHQLMIKIDTDFTTMQNKIMYCFHKIKQKSKSQKQSSFNKHKFKGKKHKNVVYNEAKHKPIKNYNKHHNHSNQDNSKSHQSKIKDSNASQ
;
A
#
# COMPACT_ATOMS: atom_id res chain seq x y z
N MET A 1 -7.32 -5.33 -17.70
CA MET A 1 -7.21 -4.25 -16.68
C MET A 1 -6.94 -4.86 -15.31
N LYS A 2 -6.07 -4.24 -14.51
CA LYS A 2 -5.71 -4.73 -13.19
C LYS A 2 -5.88 -3.65 -12.12
N VAL A 3 -6.32 -4.04 -10.93
CA VAL A 3 -6.33 -3.16 -9.76
C VAL A 3 -4.99 -3.32 -9.04
N LYS A 4 -4.15 -2.28 -9.04
CA LYS A 4 -2.85 -2.27 -8.35
C LYS A 4 -2.98 -1.45 -7.06
N TYR A 5 -2.82 -2.08 -5.88
CA TYR A 5 -2.75 -1.38 -4.59
C TYR A 5 -1.33 -0.89 -4.31
N ILE A 6 -1.21 0.32 -3.77
CA ILE A 6 0.09 0.99 -3.61
C ILE A 6 0.90 0.46 -2.42
N ASP A 7 0.28 -0.28 -1.49
CA ASP A 7 0.97 -0.84 -0.32
C ASP A 7 1.65 -2.18 -0.58
N LYS A 8 1.58 -2.66 -1.83
CA LYS A 8 2.11 -3.96 -2.28
C LYS A 8 1.68 -5.12 -1.37
N ARG A 9 0.46 -5.06 -0.83
CA ARG A 9 0.00 -5.97 0.23
C ARG A 9 0.08 -7.46 -0.13
N HIS A 10 -0.06 -7.80 -1.41
CA HIS A 10 -0.08 -9.17 -1.92
C HIS A 10 1.25 -9.65 -2.52
N TRP A 11 2.32 -8.86 -2.42
CA TRP A 11 3.59 -9.23 -3.03
C TRP A 11 4.35 -10.24 -2.15
N ARG A 12 4.30 -11.52 -2.55
CA ARG A 12 4.80 -12.67 -1.77
C ARG A 12 6.32 -12.67 -1.55
N ARG A 13 7.08 -11.89 -2.34
CA ARG A 13 8.54 -11.76 -2.20
C ARG A 13 8.93 -11.07 -0.89
N ILE A 14 8.10 -10.16 -0.40
CA ILE A 14 8.33 -9.46 0.87
C ILE A 14 7.94 -10.37 2.03
N ILE A 15 8.90 -10.68 2.89
CA ILE A 15 8.68 -11.41 4.15
C ILE A 15 8.22 -10.42 5.23
N ASP A 16 8.92 -9.30 5.36
CA ASP A 16 8.61 -8.26 6.34
C ASP A 16 8.70 -6.86 5.71
N ARG A 17 7.78 -5.96 6.10
CA ARG A 17 7.74 -4.58 5.60
C ARG A 17 7.21 -3.59 6.62
N GLU A 18 7.71 -2.36 6.49
CA GLU A 18 7.01 -1.17 6.96
C GLU A 18 6.25 -0.51 5.80
N TYR A 19 5.06 0.01 6.07
CA TYR A 19 4.31 0.81 5.12
C TYR A 19 3.86 2.13 5.75
N THR A 20 4.08 3.24 5.04
CA THR A 20 3.58 4.56 5.40
C THR A 20 2.80 5.16 4.24
N GLU A 21 1.75 5.93 4.53
CA GLU A 21 0.93 6.60 3.51
C GLU A 21 0.56 8.02 3.92
N VAL A 22 0.72 8.96 2.99
CA VAL A 22 0.47 10.40 3.19
C VAL A 22 -0.31 10.97 2.02
N LYS A 23 -1.49 11.51 2.30
CA LYS A 23 -2.21 12.36 1.34
C LYS A 23 -1.59 13.74 1.36
N VAL A 24 -1.31 14.29 0.18
CA VAL A 24 -0.71 15.61 0.01
C VAL A 24 -1.64 16.49 -0.79
N ASN A 25 -1.84 17.72 -0.30
CA ASN A 25 -2.62 18.74 -0.98
C ASN A 25 -1.93 20.09 -0.77
N ASN A 26 -0.99 20.43 -1.64
CA ASN A 26 -0.34 21.74 -1.67
C ASN A 26 0.10 22.10 -3.09
N ASN A 27 0.69 23.29 -3.27
CA ASN A 27 1.08 23.80 -4.58
C ASN A 27 2.20 22.99 -5.26
N LYS A 28 2.96 22.18 -4.52
CA LYS A 28 4.05 21.34 -5.06
C LYS A 28 3.53 20.01 -5.59
N PHE A 29 2.58 19.40 -4.90
CA PHE A 29 2.00 18.11 -5.29
C PHE A 29 0.60 17.95 -4.69
N LYS A 30 -0.30 17.36 -5.49
CA LYS A 30 -1.63 16.95 -5.03
C LYS A 30 -1.85 15.50 -5.42
N GLY A 31 -2.12 14.65 -4.43
CA GLY A 31 -2.23 13.21 -4.63
C GLY A 31 -1.98 12.43 -3.35
N ILE A 32 -1.64 11.15 -3.49
CA ILE A 32 -1.28 10.29 -2.36
C ILE A 32 0.07 9.62 -2.61
N ILE A 33 0.84 9.49 -1.54
CA ILE A 33 2.18 8.89 -1.54
C ILE A 33 2.16 7.71 -0.58
N GLY A 34 2.61 6.55 -1.04
CA GLY A 34 2.90 5.38 -0.23
C GLY A 34 4.41 5.12 -0.22
N LEU A 35 4.93 4.60 0.88
CA LEU A 35 6.31 4.12 0.97
C LEU A 35 6.31 2.74 1.59
N VAL A 36 6.71 1.75 0.81
CA VAL A 36 6.98 0.38 1.29
C VAL A 36 8.47 0.29 1.56
N THR A 37 8.85 -0.08 2.77
CA THR A 37 10.24 -0.43 3.12
C THR A 37 10.31 -1.92 3.36
N MET A 38 11.07 -2.62 2.53
CA MET A 38 11.20 -4.08 2.57
C MET A 38 12.21 -4.46 3.64
N LYS A 39 11.76 -4.76 4.85
CA LYS A 39 12.67 -5.12 5.96
C LYS A 39 13.36 -6.44 5.71
N LYS A 40 12.65 -7.37 5.09
CA LYS A 40 13.20 -8.64 4.66
C LYS A 40 12.51 -9.11 3.38
N VAL A 41 13.29 -9.52 2.38
CA VAL A 41 12.80 -10.23 1.19
C VAL A 41 13.20 -11.71 1.23
N ARG A 42 12.49 -12.55 0.47
CA ARG A 42 12.84 -13.97 0.31
C ARG A 42 14.18 -14.14 -0.41
N GLU A 43 14.35 -13.37 -1.46
CA GLU A 43 15.54 -13.30 -2.31
C GLU A 43 15.46 -11.97 -3.08
N PRO A 44 16.61 -11.39 -3.48
CA PRO A 44 16.64 -10.18 -4.29
C PRO A 44 15.84 -10.30 -5.59
N LEU A 45 15.29 -9.19 -6.08
CA LEU A 45 14.72 -9.10 -7.42
C LEU A 45 15.67 -8.31 -8.32
N GLU A 46 16.21 -8.97 -9.33
CA GLU A 46 16.94 -8.36 -10.43
C GLU A 46 16.02 -8.24 -11.65
N VAL A 47 16.11 -7.12 -12.36
CA VAL A 47 15.40 -6.86 -13.62
C VAL A 47 16.38 -6.29 -14.65
N SER A 48 16.09 -6.49 -15.93
CA SER A 48 16.83 -5.87 -17.03
C SER A 48 16.03 -4.68 -17.56
N VAL A 49 16.64 -3.50 -17.58
CA VAL A 49 16.01 -2.24 -17.97
C VAL A 49 17.00 -1.46 -18.83
N VAL A 50 16.60 -1.12 -20.06
CA VAL A 50 17.47 -0.46 -21.05
C VAL A 50 18.82 -1.19 -21.20
N GLY A 51 18.77 -2.52 -21.22
CA GLY A 51 19.95 -3.39 -21.35
C GLY A 51 20.87 -3.47 -20.11
N GLN A 52 20.46 -2.91 -18.97
CA GLN A 52 21.22 -2.95 -17.71
C GLN A 52 20.49 -3.82 -16.69
N ASN A 53 21.24 -4.65 -15.95
CA ASN A 53 20.70 -5.43 -14.85
C ASN A 53 20.72 -4.62 -13.56
N ILE A 54 19.57 -4.52 -12.89
CA ILE A 54 19.38 -3.71 -11.68
C ILE A 54 18.68 -4.56 -10.62
N VAL A 55 19.27 -4.59 -9.41
CA VAL A 55 18.59 -5.14 -8.24
C VAL A 55 17.61 -4.09 -7.72
N VAL A 56 16.32 -4.36 -7.85
CA VAL A 56 15.25 -3.39 -7.55
C VAL A 56 14.53 -3.68 -6.26
N ALA A 57 14.76 -4.85 -5.67
CA ALA A 57 14.31 -5.18 -4.33
C ALA A 57 15.30 -6.09 -3.64
N ASP A 58 15.80 -5.64 -2.50
CA ASP A 58 16.59 -6.40 -1.55
C ASP A 58 16.21 -5.98 -0.12
N ASP A 59 16.87 -6.54 0.87
CA ASP A 59 16.70 -6.15 2.26
C ASP A 59 16.97 -4.65 2.45
N ASN A 60 16.06 -4.00 3.17
CA ASN A 60 15.99 -2.57 3.45
C ASN A 60 15.73 -1.63 2.26
N TYR A 61 15.55 -2.17 1.05
CA TYR A 61 15.19 -1.36 -0.11
C TYR A 61 13.80 -0.75 0.06
N GLN A 62 13.55 0.33 -0.67
CA GLN A 62 12.32 1.10 -0.53
C GLN A 62 11.62 1.27 -1.88
N TRP A 63 10.30 1.07 -1.90
CA TRP A 63 9.46 1.37 -3.06
C TRP A 63 8.56 2.56 -2.73
N LEU A 64 8.83 3.70 -3.36
CA LEU A 64 8.01 4.90 -3.29
C LEU A 64 6.90 4.82 -4.33
N GLN A 65 5.66 5.02 -3.92
CA GLN A 65 4.48 4.91 -4.77
C GLN A 65 3.77 6.27 -4.77
N ILE A 66 3.60 6.87 -5.93
CA ILE A 66 3.01 8.21 -6.09
C ILE A 66 1.82 8.11 -7.02
N LEU A 67 0.64 8.48 -6.53
CA LEU A 67 -0.58 8.62 -7.30
C LEU A 67 -0.96 10.09 -7.36
N PRO A 68 -0.56 10.81 -8.43
CA PRO A 68 -0.98 12.19 -8.62
C PRO A 68 -2.50 12.25 -8.82
N GLU A 69 -3.14 13.25 -8.24
CA GLU A 69 -4.57 13.49 -8.42
C GLU A 69 -4.86 13.97 -9.85
N LYS A 70 -5.96 13.52 -10.45
CA LYS A 70 -6.39 13.88 -11.81
C LYS A 70 -5.35 13.58 -12.91
N LYS A 71 -4.35 12.75 -12.64
CA LYS A 71 -3.46 12.18 -13.66
C LYS A 71 -3.84 10.73 -13.93
N ARG A 72 -3.53 10.31 -15.14
CA ARG A 72 -3.79 8.97 -15.68
C ARG A 72 -2.51 8.14 -15.76
N TYR A 73 -1.62 8.36 -14.81
CA TYR A 73 -0.44 7.54 -14.59
C TYR A 73 -0.10 7.51 -13.09
N SER A 74 0.60 6.49 -12.64
CA SER A 74 1.24 6.41 -11.32
C SER A 74 2.75 6.42 -11.48
N ILE A 75 3.46 6.61 -10.37
CA ILE A 75 4.91 6.49 -10.35
C ILE A 75 5.28 5.49 -9.27
N THR A 76 6.08 4.48 -9.63
CA THR A 76 6.86 3.71 -8.66
C THR A 76 8.32 4.11 -8.79
N VAL A 77 8.98 4.43 -7.68
CA VAL A 77 10.45 4.53 -7.67
C VAL A 77 11.00 3.44 -6.78
N MET A 78 11.91 2.66 -7.34
CA MET A 78 12.70 1.68 -6.64
C MET A 78 13.93 2.39 -6.11
N LEU A 79 14.15 2.34 -4.80
CA LEU A 79 15.29 2.94 -4.14
C LEU A 79 16.08 1.87 -3.39
N ASP A 80 17.40 2.03 -3.38
CA ASP A 80 18.30 1.24 -2.56
C ASP A 80 18.07 1.47 -1.05
N ASP A 81 18.86 0.81 -0.23
CA ASP A 81 18.84 0.93 1.24
C ASP A 81 19.27 2.32 1.76
N ASN A 82 20.02 3.07 0.95
CA ASN A 82 20.43 4.45 1.21
C ASN A 82 19.37 5.48 0.78
N GLY A 83 18.37 5.06 0.01
CA GLY A 83 17.33 5.93 -0.55
C GLY A 83 17.74 6.63 -1.85
N ASN A 84 18.72 6.10 -2.57
CA ASN A 84 19.06 6.53 -3.93
C ASN A 84 18.10 5.86 -4.93
N PRO A 85 17.52 6.62 -5.89
CA PRO A 85 16.72 6.02 -6.96
C PRO A 85 17.54 5.10 -7.85
N LEU A 86 16.98 3.93 -8.14
CA LEU A 86 17.56 2.91 -9.03
C LEU A 86 16.78 2.82 -10.35
N GLU A 87 15.46 2.94 -10.27
CA GLU A 87 14.56 2.81 -11.42
C GLU A 87 13.23 3.56 -11.16
N TYR A 88 12.62 4.05 -12.23
CA TYR A 88 11.33 4.74 -12.22
C TYR A 88 10.36 4.02 -13.15
N TYR A 89 9.21 3.61 -12.63
CA TYR A 89 8.08 3.12 -13.41
C TYR A 89 7.06 4.22 -13.50
N PHE A 90 6.54 4.45 -14.69
CA PHE A 90 5.37 5.28 -14.92
C PHE A 90 4.22 4.42 -15.46
N ASP A 91 3.44 3.81 -14.56
CA ASP A 91 2.33 2.98 -15.01
C ASP A 91 1.20 3.83 -15.61
N ILE A 92 0.73 3.48 -16.81
CA ILE A 92 -0.37 4.18 -17.46
C ILE A 92 -1.70 3.64 -16.94
N ASN A 93 -2.58 4.54 -16.50
CA ASN A 93 -3.79 4.20 -15.76
C ASN A 93 -5.04 4.77 -16.42
N ILE A 94 -6.16 4.06 -16.28
CA ILE A 94 -7.49 4.66 -16.48
C ILE A 94 -7.74 5.71 -15.41
N LYS A 95 -7.47 5.36 -14.14
CA LYS A 95 -7.66 6.28 -13.01
C LYS A 95 -6.81 5.91 -11.81
N ASN A 96 -6.48 6.93 -11.03
CA ASN A 96 -5.90 6.81 -9.69
C ASN A 96 -6.99 7.03 -8.64
N VAL A 97 -7.08 6.12 -7.67
CA VAL A 97 -7.90 6.29 -6.45
C VAL A 97 -6.97 6.73 -5.32
N THR A 98 -7.15 7.95 -4.83
CA THR A 98 -6.26 8.60 -3.84
C THR A 98 -6.85 8.61 -2.42
N GLN A 99 -7.74 7.65 -2.12
CA GLN A 99 -8.35 7.50 -0.79
C GLN A 99 -7.37 6.82 0.16
N LYS A 100 -7.12 7.45 1.31
CA LYS A 100 -6.15 6.93 2.28
C LYS A 100 -6.54 5.52 2.77
N GLY A 101 -5.60 4.59 2.78
CA GLY A 101 -5.81 3.19 3.19
C GLY A 101 -6.50 2.32 2.14
N ASN A 102 -6.95 2.91 1.03
CA ASN A 102 -7.57 2.22 -0.11
C ASN A 102 -7.02 2.73 -1.45
N ALA A 103 -5.82 3.31 -1.42
CA ALA A 103 -5.19 3.90 -2.58
C ALA A 103 -4.76 2.82 -3.57
N ARG A 104 -5.18 2.99 -4.83
CA ARG A 104 -5.00 2.00 -5.89
C ARG A 104 -5.16 2.63 -7.27
N THR A 105 -4.66 1.96 -8.29
CA THR A 105 -4.86 2.35 -9.69
C THR A 105 -5.72 1.33 -10.43
N ILE A 106 -6.35 1.77 -11.52
CA ILE A 106 -6.87 0.88 -12.55
C ILE A 106 -5.91 0.98 -13.73
N ASP A 107 -5.12 -0.07 -13.89
CA ASP A 107 -3.95 -0.17 -14.76
C ASP A 107 -4.31 -0.54 -16.21
N LEU A 108 -3.65 0.11 -17.17
CA LEU A 108 -3.76 -0.14 -18.63
C LEU A 108 -2.63 -1.01 -19.17
N CYS A 109 -1.84 -1.64 -18.31
CA CYS A 109 -0.72 -2.51 -18.66
C CYS A 109 0.50 -1.78 -19.24
N LEU A 110 0.31 -0.77 -20.08
CA LEU A 110 1.42 -0.02 -20.68
C LEU A 110 2.19 0.77 -19.61
N ASP A 111 3.52 0.62 -19.61
CA ASP A 111 4.41 1.25 -18.63
C ASP A 111 5.60 1.92 -19.36
N VAL A 112 6.06 3.07 -18.85
CA VAL A 112 7.37 3.65 -19.24
C VAL A 112 8.34 3.41 -18.10
N LEU A 113 9.47 2.76 -18.38
CA LEU A 113 10.56 2.54 -17.43
C LEU A 113 11.65 3.57 -17.71
N ALA A 114 12.26 4.12 -16.67
CA ALA A 114 13.39 5.03 -16.81
C ALA A 114 14.47 4.80 -15.75
N LEU A 115 15.71 4.99 -16.17
CA LEU A 115 16.89 4.96 -15.31
C LEU A 115 17.22 6.36 -14.78
N PRO A 116 17.99 6.49 -13.69
CA PRO A 116 18.34 7.79 -13.12
C PRO A 116 19.06 8.75 -14.07
N ASN A 117 19.76 8.22 -15.07
CA ASN A 117 20.43 8.98 -16.12
C ASN A 117 19.47 9.53 -17.21
N GLY A 118 18.19 9.16 -17.17
CA GLY A 118 17.17 9.59 -18.13
C GLY A 118 16.99 8.67 -19.33
N GLU A 119 17.77 7.60 -19.46
CA GLU A 119 17.47 6.55 -20.43
C GLU A 119 16.14 5.87 -20.07
N TYR A 120 15.33 5.53 -21.08
CA TYR A 120 14.00 4.98 -20.86
C TYR A 120 13.61 3.96 -21.95
N GLU A 121 12.63 3.13 -21.62
CA GLU A 121 11.99 2.20 -22.55
C GLU A 121 10.47 2.14 -22.33
N LEU A 122 9.75 1.81 -23.40
CA LEU A 122 8.32 1.52 -23.36
C LEU A 122 8.13 0.01 -23.32
N VAL A 123 7.36 -0.49 -22.36
CA VAL A 123 7.16 -1.93 -22.16
C VAL A 123 5.67 -2.29 -22.07
N ASP A 124 5.39 -3.59 -22.16
CA ASP A 124 4.05 -4.18 -22.01
C ASP A 124 3.03 -3.74 -23.10
N GLU A 125 3.52 -3.33 -24.27
CA GLU A 125 2.70 -3.02 -25.46
C GLU A 125 1.83 -4.22 -25.88
N ASP A 126 2.40 -5.43 -25.85
CA ASP A 126 1.69 -6.66 -26.17
C ASP A 126 0.55 -6.94 -25.17
N ASP A 127 0.72 -6.60 -23.89
CA ASP A 127 -0.33 -6.75 -22.88
C ASP A 127 -1.46 -5.74 -23.09
N LEU A 128 -1.14 -4.51 -23.46
CA LEU A 128 -2.12 -3.52 -23.85
C LEU A 128 -2.92 -3.98 -25.09
N LEU A 129 -2.25 -4.52 -26.10
CA LEU A 129 -2.89 -5.06 -27.32
C LEU A 129 -3.75 -6.28 -27.01
N ARG A 130 -3.28 -7.21 -26.16
CA ARG A 130 -4.09 -8.33 -25.68
C ARG A 130 -5.34 -7.86 -24.96
N ALA A 131 -5.22 -6.85 -24.09
CA ALA A 131 -6.37 -6.27 -23.39
C ALA A 131 -7.40 -5.67 -24.36
N LEU A 132 -6.95 -5.03 -25.45
CA LEU A 132 -7.83 -4.53 -26.51
C LEU A 132 -8.53 -5.68 -27.24
N ASN A 133 -7.78 -6.69 -27.69
CA ASN A 133 -8.30 -7.82 -28.45
C ASN A 133 -9.31 -8.65 -27.65
N GLN A 134 -9.14 -8.72 -26.33
CA GLN A 134 -10.07 -9.38 -25.41
C GLN A 134 -11.27 -8.51 -25.01
N GLY A 135 -11.38 -7.28 -25.53
CA GLY A 135 -12.46 -6.34 -25.20
C GLY A 135 -12.40 -5.82 -23.76
N GLN A 136 -11.28 -5.98 -23.05
CA GLN A 136 -11.12 -5.47 -21.68
C GLN A 136 -10.94 -3.95 -21.65
N ILE A 137 -10.47 -3.36 -22.75
CA ILE A 137 -10.35 -1.92 -22.94
C ILE A 137 -10.93 -1.53 -24.31
N THR A 138 -11.36 -0.28 -24.42
CA THR A 138 -11.83 0.31 -25.67
C THR A 138 -10.66 0.75 -26.54
N LYS A 139 -10.89 0.87 -27.86
CA LYS A 139 -9.91 1.47 -28.80
C LYS A 139 -9.49 2.88 -28.38
N LYS A 140 -10.41 3.65 -27.77
CA LYS A 140 -10.11 4.97 -27.20
C LYS A 140 -9.11 4.87 -26.04
N GLN A 141 -9.32 3.96 -25.09
CA GLN A 141 -8.39 3.76 -23.96
C GLN A 141 -7.02 3.28 -24.43
N TYR A 142 -6.97 2.42 -25.45
CA TYR A 142 -5.74 1.97 -26.10
C TYR A 142 -4.93 3.16 -26.66
N HIS A 143 -5.56 4.02 -27.48
CA HIS A 143 -4.88 5.20 -28.02
C HIS A 143 -4.48 6.21 -26.93
N GLU A 144 -5.35 6.43 -25.93
CA GLU A 144 -5.05 7.31 -24.82
C GLU A 144 -3.84 6.82 -24.01
N ALA A 145 -3.63 5.51 -23.89
CA ALA A 145 -2.48 4.96 -23.20
C ALA A 145 -1.16 5.41 -23.85
N TYR A 146 -1.05 5.23 -25.17
CA TYR A 146 0.11 5.69 -25.95
C TYR A 146 0.31 7.20 -25.89
N ILE A 147 -0.77 7.99 -25.97
CA ILE A 147 -0.66 9.45 -25.84
C ILE A 147 -0.04 9.85 -24.50
N ILE A 148 -0.47 9.22 -23.40
CA ILE A 148 0.06 9.53 -22.06
C ILE A 148 1.52 9.05 -21.95
N ALA A 149 1.84 7.85 -22.44
CA ALA A 149 3.20 7.32 -22.45
C ALA A 149 4.17 8.24 -23.21
N HIS A 150 3.82 8.64 -24.44
CA HIS A 150 4.64 9.56 -25.23
C HIS A 150 4.82 10.92 -24.55
N GLN A 151 3.78 11.45 -23.89
CA GLN A 151 3.90 12.69 -23.11
C GLN A 151 4.84 12.56 -21.91
N LEU A 152 4.99 11.37 -21.34
CA LEU A 152 5.96 11.10 -20.28
C LEU A 152 7.36 10.98 -20.85
N MET A 153 7.53 10.21 -21.94
CA MET A 153 8.80 10.05 -22.65
C MET A 153 9.38 11.40 -23.08
N ILE A 154 8.57 12.28 -23.69
CA ILE A 154 8.98 13.65 -24.04
C ILE A 154 9.45 14.43 -22.81
N LYS A 155 8.80 14.27 -21.65
CA LYS A 155 9.20 14.98 -20.43
C LYS A 155 10.47 14.42 -19.80
N ILE A 156 10.69 13.11 -19.91
CA ILE A 156 11.95 12.49 -19.51
C ILE A 156 13.06 13.04 -20.40
N ASP A 157 12.87 13.02 -21.72
CA ASP A 157 13.84 13.52 -22.69
C ASP A 157 14.19 15.01 -22.51
N THR A 158 13.18 15.84 -22.20
CA THR A 158 13.35 17.30 -22.16
C THR A 158 13.65 17.89 -20.79
N ASP A 159 13.17 17.29 -19.69
CA ASP A 159 13.27 17.88 -18.33
C ASP A 159 13.12 16.82 -17.22
N PHE A 160 13.87 15.72 -17.32
CA PHE A 160 13.78 14.66 -16.31
C PHE A 160 14.20 15.13 -14.91
N THR A 161 15.23 15.98 -14.82
CA THR A 161 15.73 16.51 -13.54
C THR A 161 14.63 17.18 -12.72
N THR A 162 13.75 17.99 -13.34
CA THR A 162 12.62 18.60 -12.64
C THR A 162 11.60 17.56 -12.19
N MET A 163 11.38 16.52 -12.98
CA MET A 163 10.51 15.40 -12.59
C MET A 163 11.09 14.64 -11.39
N GLN A 164 12.37 14.28 -11.42
CA GLN A 164 13.09 13.65 -10.32
C GLN A 164 13.02 14.50 -9.05
N ASN A 165 13.22 15.82 -9.15
CA ASN A 165 13.12 16.74 -8.01
C ASN A 165 11.72 16.73 -7.37
N LYS A 166 10.64 16.67 -8.16
CA LYS A 166 9.26 16.56 -7.65
C LYS A 166 9.00 15.20 -7.00
N ILE A 167 9.56 14.14 -7.56
CA ILE A 167 9.47 12.79 -7.01
C ILE A 167 10.22 12.69 -5.68
N MET A 168 11.45 13.20 -5.62
CA MET A 168 12.24 13.20 -4.39
C MET A 168 11.65 14.13 -3.34
N TYR A 169 10.98 15.23 -3.72
CA TYR A 169 10.16 15.99 -2.76
C TYR A 169 9.12 15.11 -2.06
N CYS A 170 8.45 14.21 -2.80
CA CYS A 170 7.50 13.26 -2.25
C CYS A 170 8.16 12.28 -1.27
N PHE A 171 9.34 11.74 -1.64
CA PHE A 171 10.14 10.86 -0.79
C PHE A 171 10.52 11.50 0.55
N HIS A 172 11.11 12.69 0.52
CA HIS A 172 11.52 13.41 1.73
C HIS A 172 10.31 13.72 2.63
N LYS A 173 9.19 14.12 2.04
CA LYS A 173 7.95 14.44 2.77
C LYS A 173 7.41 13.23 3.53
N ILE A 174 7.40 12.05 2.92
CA ILE A 174 6.90 10.84 3.59
C ILE A 174 7.87 10.34 4.67
N LYS A 175 9.19 10.43 4.44
CA LYS A 175 10.22 10.08 5.45
C LYS A 175 10.14 10.99 6.68
N GLN A 176 9.93 12.30 6.50
CA GLN A 176 9.71 13.23 7.61
C GLN A 176 8.48 12.83 8.45
N LYS A 177 7.35 12.50 7.80
CA LYS A 177 6.13 12.11 8.52
C LYS A 177 6.31 10.81 9.31
N SER A 178 7.02 9.83 8.76
CA SER A 178 7.34 8.57 9.43
C SER A 178 8.16 8.80 10.71
N LYS A 179 9.19 9.67 10.66
CA LYS A 179 10.00 10.04 11.83
C LYS A 179 9.15 10.68 12.94
N SER A 180 8.27 11.63 12.61
CA SER A 180 7.38 12.28 13.59
C SER A 180 6.37 11.31 14.23
N GLN A 181 5.90 10.32 13.48
CA GLN A 181 5.01 9.27 14.01
C GLN A 181 5.75 8.35 14.98
N LYS A 182 6.98 7.92 14.64
CA LYS A 182 7.81 7.12 15.56
C LYS A 182 8.08 7.90 16.85
N GLN A 183 8.52 9.16 16.78
CA GLN A 183 8.76 9.99 17.99
C GLN A 183 7.51 10.19 18.86
N SER A 184 6.34 10.43 18.27
CA SER A 184 5.10 10.58 19.05
C SER A 184 4.66 9.27 19.72
N SER A 185 4.89 8.11 19.09
CA SER A 185 4.66 6.81 19.73
C SER A 185 5.61 6.53 20.89
N PHE A 186 6.91 6.85 20.77
CA PHE A 186 7.90 6.76 21.84
C PHE A 186 7.53 7.65 23.05
N ASN A 187 7.10 8.89 22.81
CA ASN A 187 6.69 9.78 23.90
C ASN A 187 5.42 9.29 24.61
N LYS A 188 4.47 8.68 23.89
CA LYS A 188 3.24 8.12 24.48
C LYS A 188 3.51 6.92 25.40
N HIS A 189 4.55 6.13 25.11
CA HIS A 189 4.99 5.02 25.98
C HIS A 189 5.68 5.51 27.26
N LYS A 190 6.41 6.65 27.24
CA LYS A 190 7.01 7.25 28.45
C LYS A 190 5.97 7.76 29.45
N PHE A 191 4.83 8.28 28.99
CA PHE A 191 3.77 8.81 29.86
C PHE A 191 2.87 7.74 30.51
N LYS A 192 2.89 6.47 30.06
CA LYS A 192 2.15 5.38 30.70
C LYS A 192 2.91 4.67 31.84
N GLY A 193 4.16 5.05 32.12
CA GLY A 193 5.01 4.45 33.16
C GLY A 193 4.94 5.07 34.56
N LYS A 194 4.13 6.12 34.78
CA LYS A 194 3.95 6.74 36.10
C LYS A 194 2.48 6.69 36.53
N LYS A 195 2.01 5.53 36.99
CA LYS A 195 0.88 5.44 37.92
C LYS A 195 1.39 4.86 39.24
N HIS A 196 1.25 5.67 40.28
CA HIS A 196 1.64 5.44 41.66
C HIS A 196 1.18 4.07 42.20
N LYS A 197 2.11 3.32 42.81
CA LYS A 197 1.78 2.35 43.86
C LYS A 197 2.10 3.02 45.21
N ASN A 198 1.09 3.58 45.85
CA ASN A 198 1.15 3.82 47.30
C ASN A 198 0.77 2.50 47.97
N VAL A 199 1.76 1.84 48.57
CA VAL A 199 1.53 0.69 49.47
C VAL A 199 1.59 1.24 50.89
N VAL A 200 0.43 1.29 51.55
CA VAL A 200 0.33 1.53 52.98
C VAL A 200 0.26 0.16 53.65
N TYR A 201 1.27 -0.18 54.45
CA TYR A 201 1.20 -1.27 55.41
C TYR A 201 0.62 -0.73 56.72
N ASN A 202 -0.35 -1.44 57.30
CA ASN A 202 -0.48 -1.55 58.75
C ASN A 202 -1.25 -2.82 59.15
N GLU A 203 -0.78 -3.40 60.25
CA GLU A 203 -1.03 -4.73 60.78
C GLU A 203 -2.43 -4.91 61.38
N ALA A 204 -2.95 -6.14 61.35
CA ALA A 204 -3.95 -6.61 62.31
C ALA A 204 -3.78 -8.12 62.61
N LYS A 205 -3.80 -8.43 63.91
CA LYS A 205 -3.61 -9.75 64.53
C LYS A 205 -4.90 -10.59 64.55
N HIS A 206 -4.71 -11.90 64.72
CA HIS A 206 -5.60 -12.96 65.26
C HIS A 206 -6.61 -13.73 64.36
N LYS A 207 -6.39 -15.07 64.39
CA LYS A 207 -7.14 -16.28 63.96
C LYS A 207 -8.50 -16.47 64.69
N PRO A 208 -9.30 -17.56 64.47
CA PRO A 208 -9.58 -18.38 63.27
C PRO A 208 -11.08 -18.76 63.04
N ILE A 209 -11.37 -19.25 61.83
CA ILE A 209 -12.32 -20.30 61.36
C ILE A 209 -13.60 -20.62 62.18
N LYS A 210 -14.78 -20.57 61.52
CA LYS A 210 -15.90 -21.50 61.74
C LYS A 210 -16.65 -21.87 60.44
N ASN A 211 -16.98 -23.15 60.35
CA ASN A 211 -17.73 -23.90 59.33
C ASN A 211 -19.19 -23.43 59.14
N TYR A 212 -19.78 -23.67 57.95
CA TYR A 212 -20.88 -24.66 57.76
C TYR A 212 -21.42 -24.67 56.30
N ASN A 213 -21.14 -25.76 55.57
CA ASN A 213 -22.05 -26.67 54.87
C ASN A 213 -23.52 -26.23 54.58
N LYS A 214 -24.00 -26.34 53.32
CA LYS A 214 -24.81 -27.47 52.77
C LYS A 214 -25.59 -27.14 51.46
N HIS A 215 -25.57 -28.11 50.54
CA HIS A 215 -26.62 -28.56 49.57
C HIS A 215 -27.19 -27.56 48.54
N HIS A 216 -27.67 -27.93 47.34
CA HIS A 216 -27.79 -29.19 46.57
C HIS A 216 -28.03 -28.79 45.09
N ASN A 217 -27.61 -29.66 44.16
CA ASN A 217 -28.27 -30.16 42.92
C ASN A 217 -29.65 -29.55 42.52
N HIS A 218 -30.09 -29.46 41.27
CA HIS A 218 -29.87 -30.27 40.07
C HIS A 218 -30.46 -29.55 38.82
N SER A 219 -29.85 -29.80 37.66
CA SER A 219 -30.41 -29.99 36.29
C SER A 219 -31.85 -29.62 35.90
N ASN A 220 -32.02 -29.04 34.70
CA ASN A 220 -32.60 -29.65 33.47
C ASN A 220 -32.79 -28.53 32.42
N GLN A 221 -32.21 -28.61 31.21
CA GLN A 221 -32.80 -29.23 30.00
C GLN A 221 -34.27 -28.85 29.76
N ASP A 222 -34.55 -28.14 28.66
CA ASP A 222 -35.46 -28.70 27.66
C ASP A 222 -35.42 -28.04 26.27
N ASN A 223 -35.75 -28.89 25.29
CA ASN A 223 -35.82 -28.72 23.85
C ASN A 223 -37.18 -28.19 23.35
N SER A 224 -37.21 -27.61 22.15
CA SER A 224 -38.21 -27.82 21.06
C SER A 224 -37.90 -26.80 19.94
N LYS A 225 -37.65 -27.10 18.65
CA LYS A 225 -38.24 -27.91 17.55
C LYS A 225 -39.56 -27.41 16.94
N SER A 226 -39.58 -27.48 15.59
CA SER A 226 -40.66 -27.35 14.59
C SER A 226 -40.84 -25.96 13.95
N HIS A 227 -41.10 -25.75 12.65
CA HIS A 227 -41.38 -26.57 11.44
C HIS A 227 -41.21 -25.65 10.18
N GLN A 228 -40.60 -26.08 9.06
CA GLN A 228 -41.21 -26.33 7.71
C GLN A 228 -42.37 -25.39 7.27
N SER A 229 -42.57 -24.92 6.02
CA SER A 229 -41.99 -25.16 4.67
C SER A 229 -42.66 -24.25 3.60
N LYS A 230 -42.00 -24.07 2.43
CA LYS A 230 -42.49 -23.77 1.05
C LYS A 230 -43.27 -22.45 0.78
N ILE A 231 -42.97 -21.69 -0.29
CA ILE A 231 -43.61 -21.75 -1.63
C ILE A 231 -42.75 -21.01 -2.70
N LYS A 232 -42.91 -21.45 -3.96
CA LYS A 232 -42.32 -20.97 -5.24
C LYS A 232 -42.96 -19.67 -5.77
N ASP A 233 -42.30 -19.04 -6.76
CA ASP A 233 -42.84 -18.40 -8.00
C ASP A 233 -42.00 -17.14 -8.36
N SER A 234 -41.15 -17.16 -9.40
CA SER A 234 -41.39 -16.85 -10.84
C SER A 234 -41.75 -15.39 -11.17
N ASN A 235 -40.86 -14.71 -11.92
CA ASN A 235 -41.06 -13.72 -13.02
C ASN A 235 -39.78 -12.84 -13.13
N ALA A 236 -39.02 -12.80 -14.22
CA ALA A 236 -39.30 -12.36 -15.60
C ALA A 236 -39.50 -10.84 -15.74
N SER A 237 -38.60 -10.23 -16.54
CA SER A 237 -38.74 -9.01 -17.35
C SER A 237 -38.66 -7.63 -16.67
N GLN A 238 -37.51 -6.96 -16.81
CA GLN A 238 -37.27 -5.84 -17.76
C GLN A 238 -35.80 -5.43 -17.74
#